data_AF-F3UD70-F1
#
_entry.id   AF-F3UD70-F1
#
_cell.length_a   1.000
_cell.length_b   1.000
_cell.length_c   1.000
_cell.angle_alpha   90.00
_cell.angle_beta   90.00
_cell.angle_gamma   90.00
#
_symmetry.space_group_name_H-M   'P 1'
#
loop_
_entity.id
_entity.type
_entity.pdbx_description
1 polymer ?
#
loop_
_entity_poly.entity_id
_entity_poly.type
_entity_poly.pdbx_seq_one_letter_code
_entity_poly.pdbx_strand_id
1 'polypeptide(L)'
;MKKRTKSIIATIASIVALVSLGGCAMTQKESNKQDKKVASSKKAIKDDKEAIKQKQLAYLKKHEQEIIDLVKAQSPKVESVQIDWEQTQWSDGGLTNPEYYINVFGRINNIEESGWGVDIPIDDDNTVNIDDMYLGSDIRIGGRLMF
;
A
#
# COMPACT_ATOMS: atom_id res chain seq x y z
N MET A 1 15.70 41.51 28.74
CA MET A 1 14.65 42.54 28.53
C MET A 1 14.75 43.11 27.11
N LYS A 2 13.60 43.46 26.49
CA LYS A 2 13.32 43.89 25.08
C LYS A 2 13.16 42.73 24.09
N LYS A 3 11.95 42.18 23.88
CA LYS A 3 10.79 42.67 23.09
C LYS A 3 11.13 43.01 21.63
N ARG A 4 10.48 42.34 20.67
CA ARG A 4 9.32 42.86 19.90
C ARG A 4 8.90 41.87 18.80
N THR A 5 7.84 41.13 19.07
CA THR A 5 7.00 40.42 18.09
C THR A 5 6.28 41.45 17.21
N LYS A 6 6.27 41.27 15.89
CA LYS A 6 5.45 42.04 14.95
C LYS A 6 4.36 41.12 14.38
N SER A 7 3.12 41.31 14.81
CA SER A 7 1.93 40.73 14.19
C SER A 7 1.74 41.31 12.79
N ILE A 8 1.46 40.46 11.80
CA ILE A 8 0.91 40.88 10.52
C ILE A 8 -0.50 40.29 10.44
N ILE A 9 -1.48 41.13 10.73
CA ILE A 9 -2.90 40.90 10.48
C ILE A 9 -3.15 41.35 9.04
N ALA A 10 -3.48 40.43 8.15
CA ALA A 10 -3.95 40.76 6.79
C ALA A 10 -5.43 40.41 6.68
N THR A 11 -6.27 41.44 6.80
CA THR A 11 -7.72 41.40 6.62
C THR A 11 -8.03 41.28 5.13
N ILE A 12 -8.63 40.18 4.68
CA ILE A 12 -9.18 40.07 3.32
C ILE A 12 -10.68 40.34 3.40
N ALA A 13 -11.09 41.47 2.81
CA ALA A 13 -12.47 41.89 2.69
C ALA A 13 -13.18 41.09 1.58
N SER A 14 -14.32 40.48 1.93
CA SER A 14 -15.33 39.96 1.01
C SER A 14 -15.97 41.07 0.18
N ILE A 15 -16.80 40.69 -0.82
CA ILE A 15 -17.73 41.45 -1.71
C ILE A 15 -17.29 41.18 -3.18
N VAL A 16 -18.11 40.68 -4.13
CA VAL A 16 -19.51 40.94 -4.48
C VAL A 16 -20.13 39.69 -5.14
N ALA A 17 -21.39 39.38 -4.82
CA ALA A 17 -22.25 38.54 -5.64
C ALA A 17 -22.91 39.38 -6.75
N LEU A 18 -22.76 38.99 -8.03
CA LEU A 18 -23.55 39.51 -9.13
C LEU A 18 -24.39 38.39 -9.73
N VAL A 19 -25.69 38.50 -9.50
CA VAL A 19 -26.76 37.76 -10.18
C VAL A 19 -26.96 38.39 -11.54
N SER A 20 -26.89 37.61 -12.61
CA SER A 20 -27.47 37.94 -13.90
C SER A 20 -28.33 36.79 -14.39
N LEU A 21 -29.64 36.97 -14.24
CA LEU A 21 -30.68 36.23 -14.97
C LEU A 21 -30.73 36.75 -16.42
N GLY A 22 -30.79 35.85 -17.39
CA GLY A 22 -31.21 36.22 -18.75
C GLY A 22 -30.72 35.34 -19.90
N GLY A 23 -31.44 34.25 -20.18
CA GLY A 23 -31.84 33.92 -21.55
C GLY A 23 -30.99 32.95 -22.40
N CYS A 24 -31.73 32.06 -23.06
CA CYS A 24 -31.41 31.24 -24.24
C CYS A 24 -30.78 29.86 -24.03
N ALA A 25 -31.65 28.85 -24.24
CA ALA A 25 -31.27 27.47 -24.46
C ALA A 25 -30.32 27.36 -25.67
N MET A 26 -29.14 26.81 -25.44
CA MET A 26 -28.38 26.06 -26.44
C MET A 26 -27.80 24.83 -25.76
N THR A 27 -28.31 23.67 -26.16
CA THR A 27 -27.69 22.37 -25.92
C THR A 27 -26.33 22.35 -26.61
N GLN A 28 -25.25 22.33 -25.82
CA GLN A 28 -23.94 21.89 -26.31
C GLN A 28 -23.38 20.88 -25.32
N LYS A 29 -23.50 19.60 -25.69
CA LYS A 29 -22.69 18.52 -25.12
C LYS A 29 -21.24 18.81 -25.49
N GLU A 30 -20.49 19.46 -24.60
CA GLU A 30 -19.04 19.30 -24.54
C GLU A 30 -18.73 18.36 -23.38
N SER A 31 -18.71 17.07 -23.68
CA SER A 31 -17.92 16.12 -22.90
C SER A 31 -16.80 15.62 -23.80
N ASN A 32 -15.66 15.27 -23.18
CA ASN A 32 -14.58 14.46 -23.75
C ASN A 32 -13.49 15.12 -24.61
N LYS A 33 -12.64 15.94 -23.98
CA LYS A 33 -11.18 15.86 -24.24
C LYS A 33 -10.35 15.82 -22.96
N GLN A 34 -10.69 16.63 -21.97
CA GLN A 34 -9.97 16.67 -20.69
C GLN A 34 -10.28 15.44 -19.83
N ASP A 35 -11.55 15.02 -19.76
CA ASP A 35 -11.97 13.80 -19.03
C ASP A 35 -11.39 12.51 -19.62
N LYS A 36 -11.33 12.41 -20.95
CA LYS A 36 -10.72 11.27 -21.65
C LYS A 36 -9.21 11.17 -21.39
N LYS A 37 -8.50 12.31 -21.38
CA LYS A 37 -7.05 12.34 -21.10
C LYS A 37 -6.76 11.96 -19.65
N VAL A 38 -7.50 12.51 -18.69
CA VAL A 38 -7.35 12.20 -17.25
C VAL A 38 -7.74 10.76 -16.95
N ALA A 39 -8.83 10.25 -17.53
CA ALA A 39 -9.23 8.85 -17.38
C ALA A 39 -8.22 7.88 -18.01
N SER A 40 -7.69 8.20 -19.20
CA SER A 40 -6.65 7.40 -19.86
C SER A 40 -5.34 7.39 -19.08
N SER A 41 -4.92 8.52 -18.51
CA SER A 41 -3.71 8.59 -17.67
C SER A 41 -3.88 7.83 -16.36
N LYS A 42 -5.03 7.96 -15.68
CA LYS A 42 -5.34 7.17 -14.48
C LYS A 42 -5.38 5.68 -14.78
N LYS A 43 -5.91 5.28 -15.95
CA LYS A 43 -5.91 3.89 -16.39
C LYS A 43 -4.50 3.36 -16.66
N ALA A 44 -3.67 4.11 -17.40
CA ALA A 44 -2.29 3.72 -17.70
C ALA A 44 -1.45 3.55 -16.41
N ILE A 45 -1.55 4.50 -15.47
CA ILE A 45 -0.85 4.41 -14.16
C ILE A 45 -1.33 3.18 -13.36
N LYS A 46 -2.62 2.85 -13.40
CA LYS A 46 -3.17 1.67 -12.74
C LYS A 46 -2.65 0.38 -13.40
N ASP A 47 -2.65 0.33 -14.73
CA ASP A 47 -2.17 -0.81 -15.50
C ASP A 47 -0.66 -1.06 -15.23
N ASP A 48 0.14 0.01 -15.08
CA ASP A 48 1.56 -0.07 -14.70
C ASP A 48 1.77 -0.59 -13.27
N LYS A 49 0.97 -0.13 -12.30
CA LYS A 49 1.06 -0.60 -10.89
C LYS A 49 0.73 -2.09 -10.77
N GLU A 50 -0.31 -2.56 -11.46
CA GLU A 50 -0.66 -3.98 -11.46
C GLU A 50 0.42 -4.84 -12.12
N ALA A 51 1.02 -4.38 -13.23
CA ALA A 51 2.14 -5.08 -13.86
C ALA A 51 3.36 -5.18 -12.94
N ILE A 52 3.66 -4.14 -12.16
CA ILE A 52 4.72 -4.16 -11.15
C ILE A 52 4.41 -5.20 -10.07
N LYS A 53 3.20 -5.18 -9.48
CA LYS A 53 2.79 -6.15 -8.46
C LYS A 53 2.89 -7.60 -8.94
N GLN A 54 2.51 -7.87 -10.18
CA GLN A 54 2.64 -9.22 -10.76
C GLN A 54 4.09 -9.67 -10.89
N LYS A 55 5.01 -8.77 -11.29
CA LYS A 55 6.44 -9.06 -11.32
C LYS A 55 6.99 -9.34 -9.92
N GLN A 56 6.60 -8.53 -8.94
CA GLN A 56 7.00 -8.70 -7.54
C GLN A 56 6.49 -10.04 -6.98
N LEU A 57 5.21 -10.38 -7.20
CA LEU A 57 4.65 -11.67 -6.78
C LEU A 57 5.36 -12.86 -7.45
N ALA A 58 5.69 -12.75 -8.74
CA ALA A 58 6.44 -13.78 -9.44
C ALA A 58 7.87 -13.95 -8.87
N TYR A 59 8.51 -12.84 -8.49
CA TYR A 59 9.80 -12.86 -7.79
C TYR A 59 9.66 -13.56 -6.43
N LEU A 60 8.70 -13.17 -5.59
CA LEU A 60 8.46 -13.81 -4.30
C LEU A 60 8.22 -15.33 -4.41
N LYS A 61 7.41 -15.78 -5.39
CA LYS A 61 7.18 -17.21 -5.64
C LYS A 61 8.45 -17.96 -6.04
N LYS A 62 9.38 -17.30 -6.75
CA LYS A 62 10.70 -17.89 -7.08
C LYS A 62 11.59 -18.04 -5.84
N HIS A 63 11.42 -17.16 -4.86
CA HIS A 63 12.15 -17.13 -3.59
C HIS A 63 11.33 -17.68 -2.40
N GLU A 64 10.33 -18.53 -2.69
CA GLU A 64 9.42 -19.11 -1.69
C GLU A 64 10.18 -19.79 -0.54
N GLN A 65 11.29 -20.47 -0.85
CA GLN A 65 12.07 -21.20 0.16
C GLN A 65 12.69 -20.27 1.21
N GLU A 66 13.12 -19.07 0.83
CA GLU A 66 13.75 -18.12 1.74
C GLU A 66 12.73 -17.60 2.77
N ILE A 67 11.49 -17.36 2.33
CA ILE A 67 10.36 -17.01 3.21
C ILE A 67 10.03 -18.17 4.16
N ILE A 68 9.98 -19.40 3.64
CA ILE A 68 9.74 -20.61 4.44
C ILE A 68 10.81 -20.78 5.52
N ASP A 69 12.08 -20.59 5.16
CA ASP A 69 13.21 -20.76 6.06
C ASP A 69 13.19 -19.72 7.20
N LEU A 70 12.84 -18.46 6.89
CA LEU A 70 12.64 -17.42 7.91
C LEU A 70 11.57 -17.82 8.93
N VAL A 71 10.41 -18.32 8.46
CA VAL A 71 9.30 -18.72 9.34
C VAL A 71 9.66 -19.95 10.16
N LYS A 72 10.33 -20.95 9.57
CA LYS A 72 10.80 -22.14 10.29
C LYS A 72 11.84 -21.80 11.36
N ALA A 73 12.70 -20.82 11.11
CA ALA A 73 13.72 -20.39 12.05
C ALA A 73 13.15 -19.80 13.35
N GLN A 74 11.88 -19.36 13.35
CA GLN A 74 11.25 -18.76 14.53
C GLN A 74 11.02 -19.76 15.66
N SER A 75 10.81 -21.04 15.37
CA SER A 75 10.60 -22.07 16.40
C SER A 75 10.84 -23.47 15.87
N PRO A 76 11.53 -24.35 16.62
CA PRO A 76 11.70 -25.76 16.24
C PRO A 76 10.39 -26.55 16.18
N LYS A 77 9.29 -25.98 16.70
CA LYS A 77 7.94 -26.55 16.61
C LYS A 77 7.28 -26.31 15.24
N VAL A 78 7.87 -25.51 14.37
CA VAL A 78 7.40 -25.31 12.99
C VAL A 78 7.98 -26.40 12.09
N GLU A 79 7.17 -27.41 11.79
CA GLU A 79 7.54 -28.57 10.97
C GLU A 79 7.29 -28.30 9.48
N SER A 80 6.20 -27.60 9.15
CA SER A 80 5.86 -27.18 7.79
C SER A 80 5.30 -25.77 7.75
N VAL A 81 5.48 -25.11 6.63
CA VAL A 81 4.99 -23.75 6.35
C VAL A 81 4.18 -23.81 5.06
N GLN A 82 3.01 -23.18 5.06
CA GLN A 82 2.13 -23.05 3.89
C GLN A 82 1.93 -21.57 3.62
N ILE A 83 2.27 -21.11 2.41
CA ILE A 83 2.07 -19.71 2.02
C ILE A 83 0.69 -19.54 1.38
N ASP A 84 -0.05 -18.51 1.79
CA ASP A 84 -1.28 -18.08 1.15
C ASP A 84 -1.01 -16.92 0.20
N TRP A 85 -0.63 -17.26 -1.02
CA TRP A 85 -0.33 -16.28 -2.07
C TRP A 85 -1.54 -15.41 -2.43
N GLU A 86 -2.77 -15.87 -2.22
CA GLU A 86 -3.98 -15.09 -2.52
C GLU A 86 -4.21 -13.97 -1.50
N GLN A 87 -3.68 -14.13 -0.28
CA GLN A 87 -3.73 -13.12 0.78
C GLN A 87 -2.58 -12.11 0.74
N THR A 88 -1.68 -12.19 -0.25
CA THR A 88 -0.55 -11.26 -0.37
C THR A 88 -1.05 -9.82 -0.53
N GLN A 89 -0.51 -8.90 0.27
CA GLN A 89 -0.90 -7.48 0.28
C GLN A 89 0.29 -6.58 -0.01
N TRP A 90 0.04 -5.46 -0.68
CA TRP A 90 1.04 -4.42 -0.93
C TRP A 90 0.67 -3.20 -0.10
N SER A 91 1.59 -2.78 0.76
CA SER A 91 1.45 -1.52 1.49
C SER A 91 1.48 -0.35 0.52
N ASP A 92 0.58 0.60 0.72
CA ASP A 92 0.59 1.89 0.02
C ASP A 92 1.48 2.93 0.74
N GLY A 93 2.22 2.51 1.78
CA GLY A 93 2.96 3.39 2.68
C GLY A 93 2.03 4.15 3.63
N GLY A 94 2.48 4.35 4.86
CA GLY A 94 1.79 5.16 5.86
C GLY A 94 2.27 6.61 5.88
N LEU A 95 1.43 7.53 6.37
CA LEU A 95 1.82 8.93 6.57
C LEU A 95 3.07 9.09 7.47
N THR A 96 3.26 8.15 8.41
CA THR A 96 4.36 8.16 9.39
C THR A 96 5.42 7.08 9.15
N ASN A 97 5.12 6.07 8.32
CA ASN A 97 6.11 5.10 7.86
C ASN A 97 6.01 4.98 6.33
N PRO A 98 6.90 5.65 5.57
CA PRO A 98 6.86 5.63 4.10
C PRO A 98 7.30 4.29 3.51
N GLU A 99 7.70 3.31 4.34
CA GLU A 99 8.16 2.01 3.87
C GLU A 99 7.07 1.29 3.08
N TYR A 100 7.38 1.04 1.82
CA TYR A 100 6.63 0.18 0.94
C TYR A 100 7.11 -1.24 1.16
N TYR A 101 6.19 -2.13 1.57
CA TYR A 101 6.48 -3.54 1.77
C TYR A 101 5.35 -4.40 1.19
N ILE A 102 5.67 -5.67 0.97
CA ILE A 102 4.72 -6.72 0.62
C ILE A 102 4.51 -7.56 1.87
N ASN A 103 3.26 -7.72 2.30
CA ASN A 103 2.91 -8.67 3.34
C ASN A 103 2.56 -10.02 2.72
N VAL A 104 3.27 -11.05 3.16
CA VAL A 104 2.98 -12.44 2.82
C VAL A 104 2.48 -13.14 4.07
N PHE A 105 1.38 -13.87 3.93
CA PHE A 105 0.74 -14.58 5.04
C PHE A 105 0.72 -16.08 4.76
N GLY A 106 0.47 -16.85 5.82
CA GLY A 106 0.31 -18.27 5.68
C GLY A 106 -0.03 -18.98 6.98
N ARG A 107 0.08 -20.31 6.90
CA ARG A 107 -0.17 -21.25 8.00
C ARG A 107 1.09 -22.07 8.27
N ILE A 108 1.08 -22.78 9.40
CA ILE A 108 2.09 -23.76 9.76
C ILE A 108 1.47 -25.10 10.09
N ASN A 109 2.24 -26.17 9.94
CA ASN A 109 1.90 -27.53 10.41
C ASN A 109 0.55 -28.06 9.91
N ASN A 110 0.02 -27.52 8.81
CA ASN A 110 -1.34 -27.81 8.32
C ASN A 110 -2.45 -27.50 9.34
N ILE A 111 -2.20 -26.57 10.26
CA ILE A 111 -3.17 -26.14 11.27
C ILE A 111 -3.95 -24.96 10.71
N GLU A 112 -5.26 -25.14 10.53
CA GLU A 112 -6.15 -24.12 9.97
C GLU A 112 -6.16 -22.82 10.80
N GLU A 113 -6.19 -22.97 12.12
CA GLU A 113 -6.21 -21.87 13.10
C GLU A 113 -4.81 -21.29 13.39
N SER A 114 -3.83 -21.56 12.53
CA SER A 114 -2.49 -20.98 12.65
C SER A 114 -2.31 -19.79 11.71
N GLY A 115 -1.39 -18.91 12.05
CA GLY A 115 -1.11 -17.73 11.24
C GLY A 115 0.29 -17.19 11.47
N TRP A 116 0.87 -16.64 10.42
CA TRP A 116 2.09 -15.85 10.44
C TRP A 116 2.00 -14.77 9.34
N GLY A 117 2.80 -13.73 9.49
CA GLY A 117 2.94 -12.66 8.49
C GLY A 117 4.40 -12.22 8.39
N VAL A 118 4.91 -12.18 7.17
CA VAL A 118 6.25 -11.67 6.84
C VAL A 118 6.09 -10.40 6.03
N ASP A 119 6.85 -9.39 6.40
CA ASP A 119 6.93 -8.12 5.71
C ASP A 119 8.21 -8.12 4.88
N ILE A 120 8.09 -7.80 3.60
CA ILE A 120 9.19 -7.86 2.63
C ILE A 120 9.35 -6.47 2.02
N PRO A 121 10.45 -5.76 2.30
CA PRO A 121 10.69 -4.41 1.79
C PRO A 121 10.72 -4.33 0.26
N ILE A 122 10.32 -3.17 -0.25
CA ILE A 122 10.39 -2.79 -1.66
C ILE A 122 11.35 -1.59 -1.77
N ASP A 123 12.32 -1.68 -2.67
CA ASP A 123 13.27 -0.60 -2.95
C ASP A 123 12.62 0.52 -3.79
N ASP A 124 13.27 1.68 -3.86
CA ASP A 124 12.78 2.86 -4.59
C ASP A 124 12.53 2.61 -6.10
N ASP A 125 13.20 1.62 -6.70
CA ASP A 125 13.02 1.22 -8.10
C ASP A 125 11.93 0.14 -8.29
N ASN A 126 11.20 -0.20 -7.23
CA ASN A 126 10.18 -1.24 -7.13
C ASN A 126 10.71 -2.69 -7.12
N THR A 127 12.02 -2.91 -6.94
CA THR A 127 12.53 -4.27 -6.68
C THR A 127 12.15 -4.74 -5.28
N VAL A 128 12.06 -6.06 -5.12
CA VAL A 128 11.80 -6.69 -3.83
C VAL A 128 13.13 -7.00 -3.17
N ASN A 129 13.32 -6.52 -1.95
CA ASN A 129 14.50 -6.81 -1.14
C ASN A 129 14.17 -7.94 -0.17
N ILE A 130 14.55 -9.16 -0.56
CA ILE A 130 14.26 -10.35 0.22
C ILE A 130 15.22 -10.53 1.39
N ASP A 131 16.44 -10.00 1.28
CA ASP A 131 17.46 -10.14 2.33
C ASP A 131 17.06 -9.39 3.62
N ASP A 132 16.26 -8.33 3.48
CA ASP A 132 15.76 -7.52 4.59
C ASP A 132 14.34 -7.89 5.05
N MET A 133 13.82 -9.06 4.64
CA MET A 133 12.51 -9.52 5.11
C MET A 133 12.51 -9.80 6.62
N TYR A 134 11.38 -9.56 7.27
CA TYR A 134 11.24 -9.79 8.70
C TYR A 134 9.83 -10.27 9.06
N LEU A 135 9.72 -10.86 10.26
CA LEU A 135 8.43 -11.29 10.77
C LEU A 135 7.60 -10.06 11.18
N GLY A 136 6.58 -9.72 10.38
CA GLY A 136 5.67 -8.60 10.64
C GLY A 136 4.61 -8.92 11.70
N SER A 137 4.38 -10.19 11.99
CA SER A 137 3.49 -10.63 13.08
C SER A 137 3.92 -11.95 13.69
N ASP A 138 3.76 -12.07 15.01
CA ASP A 138 4.07 -13.31 15.73
C ASP A 138 3.33 -14.53 15.14
N ILE A 139 3.98 -15.69 15.19
CA ILE A 139 3.34 -16.96 14.83
C ILE A 139 2.29 -17.32 15.88
N ARG A 140 1.07 -17.61 15.42
CA ARG A 140 -0.08 -17.90 16.29
C ARG A 140 -0.70 -19.25 15.96
N ILE A 141 -1.29 -19.91 16.96
CA ILE A 141 -2.12 -21.11 16.85
C ILE A 141 -3.37 -20.93 17.72
N GLY A 142 -4.57 -21.03 17.14
CA GLY A 142 -5.84 -20.80 17.84
C GLY A 142 -5.92 -19.41 18.48
N GLY A 143 -5.38 -18.40 17.79
CA GLY A 143 -5.28 -17.02 18.28
C GLY A 143 -4.28 -16.79 19.42
N ARG A 144 -3.54 -17.81 19.86
CA ARG A 144 -2.52 -17.71 20.92
C ARG A 144 -1.12 -17.68 20.32
N LEU A 145 -0.24 -16.91 20.96
CA LEU A 145 1.17 -16.85 20.61
C LEU A 145 1.81 -18.23 20.76
N MET A 146 2.62 -18.59 19.77
CA MET A 146 3.43 -19.79 19.79
C MET A 146 4.74 -19.50 20.53
N PHE A 147 4.87 -20.06 21.74
CA PHE A 147 6.11 -20.05 22.53
C PHE A 147 6.98 -21.27 22.23
#